data_AF-A0A317IH75-F1
#
_entry.id   AF-A0A317IH75-F1
#
_cell.length_a   1.000
_cell.length_b   1.000
_cell.length_c   1.000
_cell.angle_alpha   90.00
_cell.angle_beta   90.00
_cell.angle_gamma   90.00
#
_symmetry.space_group_name_H-M   'P 1'
#
loop_
_entity.id
_entity.type
_entity.pdbx_description
1 polymer ?
#
loop_
_entity_poly.entity_id
_entity_poly.type
_entity_poly.pdbx_seq_one_letter_code
_entity_poly.pdbx_strand_id
1 'polypeptide(L)'
;MKNKLLFTSIFCLFIMAGFAGDINYDVAKIAIDIRKSANAVKRMEEVRFELVDIGKARYYHKYAITVLNENGDKYVRFGEYYDKLHSIESIDGTLYDANGKKVRSLKNQK
;
A
#
# COMPACT_ATOMS: atom_id res chain seq x y z
N MET A 1 30.77 -35.97 12.21
CA MET A 1 29.33 -35.63 12.40
C MET A 1 29.10 -34.18 12.84
N LYS A 2 30.03 -33.55 13.59
CA LYS A 2 29.90 -32.14 14.02
C LYS A 2 29.80 -31.13 12.86
N ASN A 3 30.53 -31.35 11.76
CA ASN A 3 30.52 -30.46 10.59
C ASN A 3 29.23 -30.58 9.75
N LYS A 4 28.52 -31.72 9.84
CA LYS A 4 27.22 -31.90 9.17
C LYS A 4 26.12 -31.12 9.91
N LEU A 5 26.14 -31.11 11.25
CA LEU A 5 25.22 -30.32 12.07
C LEU A 5 25.38 -28.81 11.84
N LEU A 6 26.62 -28.33 11.70
CA LEU A 6 26.94 -26.94 11.37
C LEU A 6 26.43 -26.53 9.98
N PHE A 7 26.54 -27.42 8.99
CA PHE A 7 26.01 -27.17 7.64
C PHE A 7 24.47 -27.12 7.61
N THR A 8 23.80 -28.01 8.37
CA THR A 8 22.33 -28.01 8.48
C THR A 8 21.82 -26.76 9.20
N SER A 9 22.57 -26.27 10.20
CA SER A 9 22.23 -25.03 10.93
C SER A 9 22.35 -23.78 10.05
N ILE A 10 23.33 -23.73 9.14
CA ILE A 10 23.51 -22.64 8.17
C ILE A 10 22.42 -22.66 7.09
N PHE A 11 22.01 -23.84 6.63
CA PHE A 11 20.93 -23.98 5.65
C PHE A 11 19.57 -23.52 6.22
N CYS A 12 19.33 -23.77 7.52
CA CYS A 12 18.10 -23.32 8.20
C CYS A 12 18.02 -21.79 8.34
N LEU A 13 19.17 -21.11 8.54
CA LEU A 13 19.22 -19.64 8.61
C LEU A 13 18.89 -18.97 7.26
N PHE A 14 19.19 -19.63 6.13
CA PHE A 14 18.95 -19.05 4.80
C PHE A 14 17.45 -19.05 4.41
N ILE A 15 16.66 -19.95 4.98
CA ILE A 15 15.20 -20.03 4.74
C ILE A 15 14.46 -18.91 5.51
N MET A 16 15.06 -18.37 6.57
CA MET A 16 14.52 -17.26 7.37
C MET A 16 14.88 -15.87 6.85
N ALA A 17 15.59 -15.75 5.73
CA ALA A 17 15.70 -14.48 5.00
C ALA A 17 14.32 -14.16 4.41
N GLY A 18 13.45 -13.62 5.26
CA GLY A 18 12.04 -13.43 5.01
C GLY A 18 11.80 -12.60 3.75
N PHE A 19 10.80 -13.02 2.99
CA PHE A 19 10.19 -12.23 1.93
C PHE A 19 9.54 -10.99 2.56
N ALA A 20 10.31 -9.93 2.76
CA ALA A 20 9.78 -8.58 2.80
C ALA A 20 9.40 -8.20 1.36
N GLY A 21 8.38 -8.88 0.83
CA GLY A 21 7.86 -8.60 -0.50
C GLY A 21 7.06 -7.30 -0.46
N ASP A 22 7.32 -6.42 -1.43
CA ASP A 22 6.41 -5.33 -1.75
C ASP A 22 4.96 -5.83 -1.75
N ILE A 23 4.04 -5.01 -1.21
CA ILE A 23 2.62 -5.34 -1.21
C ILE A 23 2.19 -5.54 -2.66
N ASN A 24 1.98 -6.80 -3.02
CA ASN A 24 1.54 -7.16 -4.35
C ASN A 24 0.01 -7.01 -4.41
N TYR A 25 -0.44 -6.07 -5.24
CA TYR A 25 -1.84 -5.70 -5.41
C TYR A 25 -2.60 -6.53 -6.46
N ASP A 26 -2.12 -7.73 -6.79
CA ASP A 26 -2.85 -8.68 -7.64
C ASP A 26 -4.27 -8.93 -7.10
N VAL A 27 -5.25 -8.72 -7.96
CA VAL A 27 -6.67 -8.87 -7.65
C VAL A 27 -7.00 -10.31 -7.27
N ALA A 28 -6.29 -11.30 -7.80
CA ALA A 28 -6.47 -12.71 -7.45
C ALA A 28 -6.22 -12.99 -5.95
N LYS A 29 -5.43 -12.14 -5.27
CA LYS A 29 -5.17 -12.23 -3.82
C LYS A 29 -6.31 -11.66 -2.97
N ILE A 30 -7.35 -11.09 -3.57
CA ILE A 30 -8.59 -10.72 -2.86
C ILE A 30 -9.47 -11.97 -2.81
N ALA A 31 -9.98 -12.30 -1.60
CA ALA A 31 -10.90 -13.41 -1.39
C ALA A 31 -12.07 -13.37 -2.39
N ILE A 32 -12.43 -14.52 -2.96
CA ILE A 32 -13.42 -14.62 -4.04
C ILE A 32 -14.78 -14.04 -3.63
N ASP A 33 -15.19 -14.23 -2.38
CA ASP A 33 -16.49 -13.75 -1.88
C ASP A 33 -16.55 -12.23 -1.82
N ILE A 34 -15.43 -11.59 -1.46
CA ILE A 34 -15.29 -10.12 -1.48
C ILE A 34 -15.32 -9.62 -2.92
N ARG A 35 -14.62 -10.30 -3.85
CA ARG A 35 -14.59 -9.90 -5.28
C ARG A 35 -15.96 -9.94 -5.95
N LYS A 36 -16.83 -10.86 -5.53
CA LYS A 36 -18.17 -11.02 -6.09
C LYS A 36 -19.18 -10.02 -5.52
N SER A 37 -18.96 -9.52 -4.31
CA SER A 37 -19.95 -8.71 -3.58
C SER A 37 -19.56 -7.23 -3.44
N ALA A 38 -18.29 -6.87 -3.65
CA ALA A 38 -17.80 -5.50 -3.50
C ALA A 38 -17.58 -4.80 -4.85
N ASN A 39 -17.83 -3.49 -4.88
CA ASN A 39 -17.50 -2.63 -6.03
C ASN A 39 -16.05 -2.14 -6.00
N ALA A 40 -15.48 -2.01 -4.79
CA ALA A 40 -14.08 -1.68 -4.55
C ALA A 40 -13.64 -2.24 -3.19
N VAL A 41 -12.34 -2.43 -3.01
CA VAL A 41 -11.75 -3.01 -1.80
C VAL A 41 -10.59 -2.14 -1.33
N LYS A 42 -10.67 -1.60 -0.11
CA LYS A 42 -9.52 -0.97 0.55
C LYS A 42 -8.56 -2.07 1.01
N ARG A 43 -7.37 -2.12 0.41
CA ARG A 43 -6.35 -3.16 0.60
C ARG A 43 -5.50 -2.91 1.82
N MET A 44 -5.19 -1.65 2.08
CA MET A 44 -4.46 -1.18 3.25
C MET A 44 -4.78 0.29 3.51
N GLU A 45 -4.58 0.70 4.75
CA GLU A 45 -4.66 2.08 5.19
C GLU A 45 -3.66 2.27 6.34
N GLU A 46 -2.85 3.30 6.22
CA GLU A 46 -1.92 3.76 7.23
C GLU A 46 -2.19 5.25 7.44
N VAL A 47 -2.51 5.60 8.69
CA VAL A 47 -2.71 6.98 9.12
C VAL A 47 -1.70 7.25 10.21
N ARG A 48 -0.88 8.27 10.01
CA ARG A 48 0.12 8.70 11.01
C ARG A 48 -0.04 10.19 11.26
N PHE A 49 -0.13 10.53 12.54
CA PHE A 49 -0.18 11.91 13.01
C PHE A 49 1.06 12.20 13.84
N GLU A 50 1.79 13.24 13.48
CA GLU A 50 3.06 13.62 14.10
C GLU A 50 2.97 15.05 14.62
N LEU A 51 3.14 15.25 15.92
CA LEU A 51 3.25 16.58 16.51
C LEU A 51 4.70 17.04 16.36
N VAL A 52 4.91 18.06 15.52
CA VAL A 52 6.25 18.60 15.25
C VAL A 52 6.62 19.67 16.26
N ASP A 53 5.66 20.51 16.64
CA ASP A 53 5.80 21.56 17.67
C ASP A 53 4.41 21.97 18.18
N ILE A 54 4.36 22.86 19.17
CA ILE A 54 3.12 23.49 19.65
C ILE A 54 2.44 24.19 18.47
N GLY A 55 1.23 23.74 18.11
CA GLY A 55 0.46 24.30 17.00
C GLY A 55 0.88 23.83 15.61
N LYS A 56 1.83 22.89 15.49
CA LYS A 56 2.26 22.33 14.20
C LYS A 56 2.24 20.82 14.22
N ALA A 57 1.46 20.23 13.31
CA ALA A 57 1.38 18.79 13.15
C ALA A 57 1.47 18.39 11.67
N ARG A 58 1.87 17.13 11.44
CA ARG A 58 1.85 16.49 10.13
C ARG A 58 0.89 15.31 10.14
N TYR A 59 0.06 15.26 9.11
CA TYR A 59 -0.86 14.16 8.86
C TYR A 59 -0.41 13.41 7.61
N TYR A 60 -0.12 12.12 7.77
CA TYR A 60 0.23 11.22 6.69
C TYR A 60 -0.92 10.23 6.51
N HIS A 61 -1.42 10.11 5.28
CA HIS A 61 -2.44 9.13 4.92
C HIS A 61 -2.00 8.38 3.68
N LYS A 62 -1.77 7.08 3.85
CA LYS A 62 -1.39 6.17 2.77
C LYS A 62 -2.41 5.07 2.70
N TYR A 63 -2.98 4.85 1.52
CA TYR A 63 -3.94 3.79 1.31
C TYR A 63 -3.83 3.20 -0.09
N ALA A 64 -4.37 2.01 -0.27
CA ALA A 64 -4.52 1.38 -1.58
C ALA A 64 -5.94 0.86 -1.73
N ILE A 65 -6.58 1.19 -2.85
CA ILE A 65 -7.92 0.73 -3.20
C ILE A 65 -7.87 0.00 -4.54
N THR A 66 -8.43 -1.20 -4.58
CA THR A 66 -8.70 -1.91 -5.82
C THR A 66 -10.15 -1.66 -6.23
N VAL A 67 -10.37 -1.05 -7.38
CA VAL A 67 -11.72 -0.86 -7.95
C VAL A 67 -12.04 -2.08 -8.83
N LEU A 68 -13.15 -2.77 -8.53
CA LEU A 68 -13.50 -4.05 -9.14
C LEU A 68 -14.47 -3.91 -10.32
N ASN A 69 -15.30 -2.87 -10.33
CA ASN A 69 -16.28 -2.60 -11.37
C ASN A 69 -16.63 -1.10 -11.46
N GLU A 70 -17.45 -0.74 -12.44
CA GLU A 70 -17.88 0.64 -12.71
C GLU A 70 -18.64 1.32 -11.55
N ASN A 71 -19.34 0.54 -10.72
CA ASN A 71 -20.02 1.07 -9.53
C ASN A 71 -19.04 1.54 -8.44
N GLY A 72 -17.74 1.23 -8.59
CA GLY A 72 -16.66 1.69 -7.74
C GLY A 72 -15.95 2.97 -8.25
N ASP A 73 -16.39 3.59 -9.36
CA ASP A 73 -15.71 4.72 -10.01
C ASP A 73 -15.39 5.88 -9.06
N LYS A 74 -16.27 6.15 -8.09
CA LYS A 74 -16.06 7.20 -7.08
C LYS A 74 -14.75 7.06 -6.29
N TYR A 75 -14.20 5.85 -6.18
CA TYR A 75 -12.95 5.58 -5.47
C TYR A 75 -11.69 5.74 -6.34
N VAL A 76 -11.85 5.99 -7.65
CA VAL A 76 -10.75 6.29 -8.57
C VAL A 76 -10.25 7.73 -8.39
N ARG A 77 -11.13 8.63 -7.97
CA ARG A 77 -10.82 10.05 -7.81
C ARG A 77 -10.13 10.29 -6.48
N PHE A 78 -8.98 10.93 -6.52
CA PHE A 78 -8.27 11.45 -5.35
C PHE A 78 -8.59 12.93 -5.20
N GLY A 79 -8.99 13.35 -4.00
CA GLY A 79 -9.21 14.75 -3.66
C GLY A 79 -9.05 14.93 -2.17
N GLU A 80 -8.22 15.88 -1.77
CA GLU A 80 -7.98 16.23 -0.37
C GLU A 80 -8.33 17.68 -0.11
N TYR A 81 -8.85 17.92 1.09
CA TYR A 81 -9.22 19.26 1.53
C TYR A 81 -7.98 20.06 1.95
N TYR A 82 -8.00 21.36 1.69
CA TYR A 82 -6.97 22.29 2.14
C TYR A 82 -7.61 23.63 2.53
N ASP A 83 -6.99 24.32 3.48
CA ASP A 83 -7.38 25.66 3.92
C ASP A 83 -6.15 26.44 4.43
N LYS A 84 -6.34 27.55 5.16
CA LYS A 84 -5.24 28.36 5.68
C LYS A 84 -4.43 27.68 6.80
N LEU A 85 -4.99 26.66 7.43
CA LEU A 85 -4.40 25.90 8.54
C LEU A 85 -3.97 24.48 8.11
N HIS A 86 -4.47 24.01 6.96
CA HIS A 86 -4.20 22.68 6.39
C HIS A 86 -3.63 22.84 4.98
N SER A 87 -2.30 22.73 4.87
CA SER A 87 -1.60 22.70 3.58
C SER A 87 -1.26 21.27 3.18
N ILE A 88 -1.38 20.96 1.89
CA ILE A 88 -0.93 19.69 1.32
C ILE A 88 0.56 19.83 0.95
N GLU A 89 1.44 19.12 1.66
CA GLU A 89 2.89 19.15 1.40
C GLU A 89 3.26 18.30 0.16
N SER A 90 2.67 17.11 0.01
CA SER A 90 2.91 16.24 -1.14
C SER A 90 1.73 15.30 -1.40
N ILE A 91 1.59 14.88 -2.66
CA ILE A 91 0.66 13.85 -3.08
C ILE A 91 1.44 12.89 -3.97
N ASP A 92 1.50 11.63 -3.57
CA ASP A 92 2.11 10.56 -4.35
C ASP A 92 1.07 9.46 -4.60
N GLY A 93 1.10 8.85 -5.78
CA GLY A 93 0.18 7.79 -6.14
C GLY A 93 0.75 6.88 -7.21
N THR A 94 0.33 5.62 -7.24
CA THR A 94 0.70 4.67 -8.30
C THR A 94 -0.51 3.84 -8.71
N LEU A 95 -0.73 3.78 -10.02
CA LEU A 95 -1.74 2.95 -10.66
C LEU A 95 -1.14 1.59 -10.99
N TYR A 96 -1.85 0.54 -10.60
CA TYR A 96 -1.53 -0.86 -10.87
C TYR A 96 -2.63 -1.49 -11.74
N ASP A 97 -2.25 -2.48 -12.54
CA ASP A 97 -3.19 -3.32 -13.28
C ASP A 97 -3.76 -4.46 -12.42
N ALA A 98 -4.63 -5.28 -13.01
CA ALA A 98 -5.28 -6.39 -12.31
C ALA A 98 -4.29 -7.46 -11.78
N ASN A 99 -3.10 -7.57 -12.38
CA ASN A 99 -2.07 -8.52 -11.96
C ASN A 99 -1.12 -7.90 -10.90
N GLY A 100 -1.42 -6.69 -10.43
CA GLY A 100 -0.58 -5.96 -9.48
C GLY A 100 0.67 -5.34 -10.11
N LYS A 101 0.75 -5.27 -11.45
CA LYS A 101 1.89 -4.64 -12.14
C LYS A 101 1.68 -3.14 -12.22
N LYS A 102 2.72 -2.38 -11.90
CA LYS A 102 2.73 -0.92 -12.03
C LYS A 102 2.49 -0.50 -13.48
N VAL A 103 1.47 0.32 -13.69
CA VAL A 103 1.13 0.93 -15.00
C VAL A 103 1.72 2.33 -15.07
N ARG A 104 1.48 3.15 -14.04
CA ARG A 104 1.86 4.57 -14.03
C ARG A 104 1.99 5.08 -12.60
N SER A 105 2.91 6.00 -12.35
CA SER A 105 2.89 6.82 -11.14
C SER A 105 2.27 8.18 -11.42
N LEU A 106 1.61 8.75 -10.41
CA LEU A 106 1.19 10.13 -10.41
C LEU A 106 2.42 11.01 -10.66
N LYS A 107 2.28 12.00 -11.53
CA LYS A 107 3.39 12.90 -11.86
C LYS A 107 3.35 14.03 -10.83
N ASN A 108 4.41 14.18 -10.05
CA ASN A 108 4.51 15.28 -9.09
C ASN A 108 4.48 16.59 -9.88
N GLN A 109 3.50 17.44 -9.58
CA GLN A 109 3.52 18.84 -9.97
C GLN A 109 4.51 19.50 -9.00
N LYS A 110 5.74 19.72 -9.46
CA LYS A 110 6.69 20.60 -8.77
C LYS A 110 6.35 22.05 -9.11
#